data_AF-A0A1D7TQU2-F1
#
_entry.id   AF-A0A1D7TQU2-F1
#
_cell.length_a   1.000
_cell.length_b   1.000
_cell.length_c   1.000
_cell.angle_alpha   90.00
_cell.angle_beta   90.00
_cell.angle_gamma   90.00
#
_symmetry.space_group_name_H-M   'P 1'
#
loop_
_entity.id
_entity.type
_entity.pdbx_description
1 polymer ?
#
loop_
_entity_poly.entity_id
_entity_poly.type
_entity_poly.pdbx_seq_one_letter_code
_entity_poly.pdbx_strand_id
1 'polypeptide(L)'
;MDINEHQQWLVKFYEKRDWFKYPPQDRVNYITEELGELSRAVRTIEVGRDHPGEKILNQAEKEDNLREEMADVIDQVLVLAAKYDIKPDALLEYSENKLKKRFNMDV
;
A
#
# COMPACT_ATOMS: atom_id res chain seq x y z
N MET A 1 -13.64 -8.80 -5.94
CA MET A 1 -13.14 -8.95 -4.57
C MET A 1 -13.29 -7.60 -3.92
N ASP A 2 -14.01 -7.49 -2.81
CA ASP A 2 -14.01 -6.27 -2.00
C ASP A 2 -12.71 -6.18 -1.16
N ILE A 3 -12.48 -5.03 -0.52
CA ILE A 3 -11.24 -4.79 0.22
C ILE A 3 -11.08 -5.72 1.45
N ASN A 4 -12.18 -6.16 2.07
CA ASN A 4 -12.14 -7.10 3.19
C ASN A 4 -11.82 -8.51 2.70
N GLU A 5 -12.44 -8.94 1.59
CA GLU A 5 -12.13 -10.19 0.92
C GLU A 5 -10.65 -10.24 0.49
N HIS A 6 -10.12 -9.11 0.01
CA HIS A 6 -8.70 -8.97 -0.35
C HIS A 6 -7.77 -9.13 0.86
N GLN A 7 -8.05 -8.43 1.97
CA GLN A 7 -7.27 -8.60 3.20
C GLN A 7 -7.29 -10.07 3.67
N GLN A 8 -8.44 -10.75 3.62
CA GLN A 8 -8.52 -12.16 4.01
C GLN A 8 -7.71 -13.08 3.09
N TRP A 9 -7.75 -12.83 1.78
CA TRP A 9 -6.93 -13.56 0.82
C TRP A 9 -5.44 -13.33 1.07
N LEU A 10 -5.06 -12.08 1.33
CA LEU A 10 -3.68 -11.65 1.58
C LEU A 10 -3.13 -12.28 2.87
N VAL A 11 -3.88 -12.26 3.96
CA VAL A 11 -3.50 -12.93 5.22
C VAL A 11 -3.27 -14.42 4.97
N LYS A 12 -4.20 -15.12 4.31
CA LYS A 12 -4.04 -16.55 3.98
C LYS A 12 -2.82 -16.80 3.10
N PHE A 13 -2.51 -15.91 2.16
CA PHE A 13 -1.34 -16.00 1.31
C PHE A 13 -0.03 -15.88 2.11
N TYR A 14 0.01 -14.95 3.08
CA TYR A 14 1.15 -14.71 3.96
C TYR A 14 1.33 -15.84 4.99
N GLU A 15 0.24 -16.38 5.54
CA GLU A 15 0.27 -17.53 6.45
C GLU A 15 0.85 -18.78 5.77
N LYS A 16 0.44 -19.07 4.52
CA LYS A 16 0.97 -20.20 3.73
C LYS A 16 2.49 -20.13 3.51
N ARG A 17 3.07 -18.94 3.59
CA ARG A 17 4.52 -18.70 3.41
C ARG A 17 5.25 -18.52 4.73
N ASP A 18 4.56 -18.68 5.86
CA ASP A 18 5.09 -18.39 7.18
C ASP A 18 5.62 -16.94 7.31
N TRP A 19 5.06 -16.03 6.50
CA TRP A 19 5.40 -14.61 6.52
C TRP A 19 4.53 -13.87 7.52
N PHE A 20 3.31 -14.30 7.77
CA PHE A 20 2.42 -13.61 8.72
C PHE A 20 2.99 -13.58 10.15
N LYS A 21 3.93 -14.46 10.51
CA LYS A 21 4.59 -14.50 11.82
C LYS A 21 5.35 -13.22 12.20
N TYR A 22 5.83 -12.44 11.22
CA TYR A 22 6.65 -11.26 11.50
C TYR A 22 5.86 -10.22 12.31
N PRO A 23 6.41 -9.63 13.38
CA PRO A 23 5.72 -8.70 14.26
C PRO A 23 5.26 -7.41 13.57
N PRO A 24 4.30 -6.66 14.15
CA PRO A 24 3.83 -5.39 13.59
C PRO A 24 4.95 -4.37 13.33
N GLN A 25 5.99 -4.33 14.16
CA GLN A 25 7.13 -3.42 13.97
C GLN A 25 7.85 -3.64 12.63
N ASP A 26 8.00 -4.90 12.20
CA ASP A 26 8.65 -5.25 10.93
C ASP A 26 7.74 -4.83 9.76
N ARG A 27 6.42 -4.86 9.94
CA ARG A 27 5.47 -4.35 8.92
C ARG A 27 5.65 -2.87 8.66
N VAL A 28 5.96 -2.08 9.69
CA VAL A 28 6.23 -0.65 9.51
C VAL A 28 7.50 -0.43 8.69
N ASN A 29 8.51 -1.29 8.85
CA ASN A 29 9.70 -1.27 8.00
C ASN A 29 9.35 -1.59 6.54
N TYR A 30 8.58 -2.66 6.29
CA TYR A 30 8.15 -3.00 4.93
C TYR A 30 7.31 -1.88 4.30
N ILE A 31 6.38 -1.26 5.03
CA ILE A 31 5.64 -0.07 4.54
C ILE A 31 6.60 1.05 4.12
N THR A 32 7.68 1.26 4.89
CA THR A 32 8.68 2.29 4.57
C THR A 32 9.48 1.94 3.32
N GLU A 33 9.79 0.66 3.12
CA GLU A 33 10.43 0.13 1.91
C GLU A 33 9.52 0.36 0.67
N GLU A 34 8.27 -0.11 0.71
CA GLU A 34 7.32 0.05 -0.41
C GLU A 34 7.03 1.54 -0.68
N LEU A 35 6.95 2.38 0.35
CA LEU A 35 6.78 3.82 0.18
C LEU A 35 7.99 4.47 -0.52
N GLY A 36 9.20 3.95 -0.28
CA GLY A 36 10.41 4.35 -0.98
C GLY A 36 10.36 3.99 -2.45
N GLU A 37 9.89 2.79 -2.77
CA GLU A 37 9.70 2.32 -4.16
C GLU A 37 8.61 3.12 -4.88
N LEU A 38 7.47 3.39 -4.22
CA LEU A 38 6.43 4.28 -4.73
C LEU A 38 6.95 5.69 -4.99
N SER A 39 7.76 6.24 -4.08
CA SER A 39 8.39 7.55 -4.28
C SER A 39 9.29 7.56 -5.53
N ARG A 40 10.04 6.48 -5.74
CA ARG A 40 10.89 6.27 -6.92
C ARG A 40 10.05 6.18 -8.21
N ALA A 41 8.93 5.47 -8.20
CA ALA A 41 8.02 5.36 -9.34
C ALA A 41 7.44 6.73 -9.73
N VAL A 42 6.90 7.48 -8.76
CA VAL A 42 6.39 8.84 -8.97
C VAL A 42 7.47 9.76 -9.53
N ARG A 43 8.67 9.76 -8.94
CA ARG A 43 9.79 10.59 -9.42
C ARG A 43 10.16 10.26 -10.88
N THR A 44 10.10 8.99 -11.27
CA THR A 44 10.42 8.54 -12.64
C THR A 44 9.42 9.06 -13.68
N ILE A 45 8.16 9.25 -13.28
CA ILE A 45 7.11 9.85 -14.11
C ILE A 45 7.27 11.37 -14.16
N GLU A 46 7.36 12.03 -13.01
CA GLU A 46 7.26 13.49 -12.89
C GLU A 46 8.55 14.23 -13.29
N VAL A 47 9.71 13.67 -12.93
CA VAL A 47 11.02 14.34 -13.08
C VAL A 47 11.95 13.56 -14.01
N GLY A 48 11.78 12.24 -14.05
CA GLY A 48 12.71 11.33 -14.73
C GLY A 48 13.92 10.97 -13.84
N ARG A 49 14.66 9.94 -14.26
CA ARG A 49 15.88 9.47 -13.59
C ARG A 49 17.04 9.48 -14.57
N ASP A 50 18.13 10.08 -14.13
CA ASP A 50 19.43 10.00 -14.78
C ASP A 50 20.33 9.12 -13.91
N HIS A 51 20.10 7.81 -13.96
CA HIS A 51 20.90 6.82 -13.25
C HIS A 51 21.50 5.84 -14.27
N PRO A 52 22.84 5.71 -14.34
CA PRO A 52 23.51 4.98 -15.42
C PRO A 52 23.24 3.47 -15.41
N GLY A 53 22.74 2.90 -14.31
CA GLY A 53 22.36 1.49 -14.20
C GLY A 53 20.88 1.20 -14.48
N GLU A 54 20.06 2.22 -14.76
CA GLU A 54 18.61 2.03 -14.85
C GLU A 54 18.08 1.85 -16.25
N LYS A 55 17.14 0.91 -16.37
CA LYS A 55 16.36 0.73 -17.59
C LYS A 55 15.50 1.97 -17.80
N ILE A 56 15.60 2.56 -18.99
CA ILE A 56 14.67 3.59 -19.43
C ILE A 56 13.32 2.93 -19.69
N LEU A 57 12.34 3.24 -18.84
CA LEU A 57 10.97 2.74 -18.97
C LEU A 57 10.19 3.57 -19.98
N ASN A 58 9.40 2.89 -20.82
CA ASN A 58 8.37 3.54 -21.61
C ASN A 58 7.16 3.92 -20.73
N GLN A 59 6.22 4.69 -21.27
CA GLN A 59 5.08 5.20 -20.49
C GLN A 59 4.23 4.09 -19.86
N ALA A 60 3.96 3.01 -20.59
CA ALA A 60 3.18 1.89 -20.06
C ALA A 60 3.91 1.18 -18.92
N GLU A 61 5.24 0.98 -19.05
CA GLU A 61 6.07 0.40 -17.99
C GLU A 61 6.13 1.28 -16.74
N LYS A 62 6.14 2.61 -16.89
CA LYS A 62 6.07 3.55 -15.75
C LYS A 62 4.73 3.47 -15.03
N GLU A 63 3.63 3.42 -15.78
CA GLU A 63 2.28 3.30 -15.20
C GLU A 63 2.08 1.95 -14.51
N ASP A 64 2.62 0.88 -15.07
CA ASP A 64 2.57 -0.46 -14.49
C ASP A 64 3.34 -0.49 -13.16
N ASN A 65 4.58 0.01 -13.14
CA ASN A 65 5.36 0.12 -11.91
C ASN A 65 4.65 1.00 -10.87
N LEU A 66 4.08 2.15 -11.24
CA LEU A 66 3.32 2.97 -10.29
C LEU A 66 2.16 2.20 -9.64
N ARG A 67 1.44 1.38 -10.41
CA ARG A 67 0.33 0.57 -9.87
C ARG A 67 0.82 -0.54 -8.95
N GLU A 68 1.93 -1.20 -9.31
CA GLU A 68 2.60 -2.20 -8.48
C GLU A 68 2.97 -1.60 -7.11
N GLU A 69 3.73 -0.50 -7.08
CA GLU A 69 4.18 0.09 -5.83
C GLU A 69 3.01 0.62 -4.97
N MET A 70 1.94 1.12 -5.60
CA MET A 70 0.72 1.50 -4.87
C MET A 70 0.02 0.30 -4.25
N ALA A 71 -0.03 -0.82 -4.96
CA ALA A 71 -0.61 -2.06 -4.46
C ALA A 71 0.22 -2.62 -3.30
N ASP A 72 1.54 -2.61 -3.39
CA ASP A 72 2.44 -3.10 -2.34
C ASP A 72 2.30 -2.28 -1.05
N VAL A 73 2.23 -0.94 -1.15
CA VAL A 73 1.93 -0.07 0.00
C VAL A 73 0.58 -0.43 0.63
N ILE A 74 -0.47 -0.60 -0.17
CA ILE A 74 -1.80 -0.96 0.33
C ILE A 74 -1.76 -2.34 1.01
N ASP A 75 -1.13 -3.32 0.40
CA ASP A 75 -1.04 -4.69 0.93
C ASP A 75 -0.34 -4.72 2.30
N GLN A 76 0.77 -3.99 2.46
CA GLN A 76 1.43 -3.92 3.78
C GLN A 76 0.55 -3.23 4.84
N VAL A 77 -0.20 -2.18 4.46
CA VAL A 77 -1.18 -1.53 5.36
C VAL A 77 -2.30 -2.49 5.75
N LEU A 78 -2.82 -3.28 4.81
CA LEU A 78 -3.87 -4.27 5.07
C LEU A 78 -3.39 -5.41 5.98
N VAL A 79 -2.16 -5.89 5.79
CA VAL A 79 -1.55 -6.90 6.68
C VAL A 79 -1.33 -6.33 8.08
N LEU A 80 -0.88 -5.07 8.20
CA LEU A 80 -0.73 -4.40 9.48
C LEU A 80 -2.08 -4.25 10.19
N ALA A 81 -3.13 -3.81 9.47
CA ALA A 81 -4.48 -3.72 9.99
C ALA A 81 -4.99 -5.08 10.51
N ALA A 82 -4.76 -6.16 9.76
CA ALA A 82 -5.16 -7.50 10.16
C ALA A 82 -4.48 -7.96 11.47
N LYS A 83 -3.23 -7.55 11.72
CA LYS A 83 -2.53 -7.85 12.98
C LYS A 83 -3.14 -7.20 14.22
N TYR A 84 -3.92 -6.14 14.03
CA TYR A 84 -4.65 -5.45 15.09
C TYR A 84 -6.15 -5.75 15.05
N ASP A 85 -6.59 -6.76 14.27
CA ASP A 85 -8.01 -7.11 14.08
C ASP A 85 -8.84 -5.92 13.54
N ILE A 86 -8.22 -5.09 12.69
CA ILE A 86 -8.86 -3.95 12.07
C ILE A 86 -9.30 -4.32 10.65
N LYS A 87 -10.60 -4.14 10.39
CA LYS A 87 -11.17 -4.33 9.05
C LYS A 87 -10.90 -3.12 8.15
N PRO A 88 -10.57 -3.34 6.86
CA PRO A 88 -10.28 -2.27 5.93
C PRO A 88 -11.45 -1.28 5.71
N ASP A 89 -12.68 -1.78 5.62
CA ASP A 89 -13.88 -0.93 5.51
C ASP A 89 -14.01 0.05 6.70
N ALA A 90 -13.75 -0.40 7.92
CA ALA A 90 -13.77 0.44 9.12
C ALA A 90 -12.67 1.53 9.08
N LEU A 91 -11.51 1.25 8.47
CA LEU A 91 -10.46 2.26 8.26
C LEU A 91 -10.89 3.33 7.25
N LEU A 92 -11.51 2.90 6.14
CA LEU A 92 -12.03 3.81 5.12
C LEU A 92 -13.12 4.71 5.70
N GLU A 93 -14.10 4.12 6.40
CA GLU A 93 -15.17 4.85 7.07
C GLU A 93 -14.61 5.81 8.13
N TYR A 94 -13.63 5.37 8.93
CA TYR A 94 -12.97 6.23 9.92
C TYR A 94 -12.29 7.45 9.27
N SER A 95 -11.58 7.22 8.16
CA SER A 95 -10.91 8.30 7.40
C SER A 95 -11.92 9.30 6.84
N GLU A 96 -12.98 8.80 6.20
CA GLU A 96 -14.02 9.63 5.60
C GLU A 96 -14.76 10.45 6.67
N ASN A 97 -15.20 9.82 7.75
CA ASN A 97 -15.89 10.47 8.86
C ASN A 97 -15.01 11.54 9.53
N LYS A 98 -13.70 11.27 9.68
CA LYS A 98 -12.74 12.24 10.20
C LYS A 98 -12.64 13.47 9.31
N LEU A 99 -12.61 13.31 7.98
CA LEU A 99 -12.56 14.42 7.03
C LEU A 99 -13.87 15.21 7.00
N LYS A 100 -15.01 14.52 6.92
CA LYS A 100 -16.35 15.14 6.97
C LYS A 100 -16.51 16.01 8.22
N LYS A 101 -16.16 15.46 9.39
CA LYS A 101 -16.17 16.21 10.66
C LYS A 101 -15.21 17.40 10.66
N ARG A 102 -14.02 17.27 10.09
CA ARG A 102 -13.02 18.35 10.04
C ARG A 102 -13.49 19.53 9.18
N PHE A 103 -14.23 19.26 8.11
CA PHE A 103 -14.68 20.27 7.16
C PHE A 103 -16.17 20.61 7.28
N ASN A 104 -16.84 20.18 8.36
CA ASN A 104 -18.28 20.38 8.58
C ASN A 104 -19.13 20.02 7.35
N MET A 105 -18.78 18.91 6.69
CA MET A 105 -19.59 18.38 5.60
C MET A 105 -20.75 17.62 6.22
N ASP A 106 -21.95 18.17 6.13
CA ASP A 106 -23.19 17.47 6.51
C ASP A 106 -23.32 16.21 5.65
N VAL A 107 -23.55 15.06 6.29
CA VAL A 107 -23.71 13.73 5.66
C VAL A 107 -25.17 13.46 5.38
#